data_AF-A0A351Y9I1-F1
#
_entry.id   AF-A0A351Y9I1-F1
#
_cell.length_a   1.000
_cell.length_b   1.000
_cell.length_c   1.000
_cell.angle_alpha   90.00
_cell.angle_beta   90.00
_cell.angle_gamma   90.00
#
_symmetry.space_group_name_H-M   'P 1'
#
loop_
_entity.id
_entity.type
_entity.pdbx_description
1 polymer ?
#
loop_
_entity_poly.entity_id
_entity_poly.type
_entity_poly.pdbx_seq_one_letter_code
_entity_poly.pdbx_strand_id
1 'polypeptide(L)'
;MAQTNKSKISVAHALFLISGITLLVYYLLSQGVPSIGNDLGSLMKFIVEIFVLVLLIGFYFFFLFEGKNCEGTVKSIAPSLLILIVVGSYSMNFGSAEANAVISGIASMFYLLIIVCGFVFLFIRNKLVGMVFAFSNVIYAFFVTLSYIIVLIISLVNGGSFSLAKMFETLFYVVSLGLLFVGGYLITKNKDWSLNR
;
A
#
# COMPACT_ATOMS: atom_id res chain seq x y z
N MET A 1 34.74 12.45 23.92
CA MET A 1 33.57 13.02 23.24
C MET A 1 33.04 11.99 22.26
N ALA A 2 31.92 11.34 22.57
CA ALA A 2 31.27 10.41 21.64
C ALA A 2 30.60 11.24 20.54
N GLN A 3 31.13 11.19 19.31
CA GLN A 3 30.40 11.68 18.14
C GLN A 3 29.20 10.76 17.91
N THR A 4 28.05 11.09 18.49
CA THR A 4 26.76 10.59 18.03
C THR A 4 26.53 11.11 16.62
N ASN A 5 27.04 10.37 15.63
CA ASN A 5 26.62 10.51 14.25
C ASN A 5 25.13 10.13 14.20
N LYS A 6 24.24 11.13 14.31
CA LYS A 6 22.82 10.95 14.01
C LYS A 6 22.73 10.49 12.56
N SER A 7 22.51 9.18 12.38
CA SER A 7 22.24 8.57 11.07
C SER A 7 21.16 9.39 10.38
N LYS A 8 21.52 10.05 9.28
CA LYS A 8 20.59 10.86 8.50
C LYS A 8 19.63 9.90 7.81
N ILE A 9 18.36 9.90 8.23
CA ILE A 9 17.33 9.07 7.60
C ILE A 9 17.28 9.40 6.11
N SER A 10 17.43 8.38 5.26
CA SER A 10 17.35 8.53 3.81
C SER A 10 15.95 8.99 3.41
N VAL A 11 15.85 9.87 2.41
CA VAL A 11 14.56 10.35 1.88
C VAL A 11 13.65 9.17 1.50
N ALA A 12 14.20 8.11 0.90
CA ALA A 12 13.44 6.92 0.55
C ALA A 12 12.87 6.19 1.78
N HIS A 13 13.61 6.18 2.90
CA HIS A 13 13.12 5.60 4.15
C HIS A 13 11.89 6.36 4.67
N ALA A 14 11.96 7.70 4.69
CA ALA A 14 10.84 8.54 5.10
C ALA A 14 9.62 8.35 4.19
N LEU A 15 9.82 8.26 2.87
CA LEU A 15 8.74 8.03 1.91
C LEU A 15 8.00 6.71 2.16
N PHE A 16 8.73 5.63 2.47
CA PHE A 16 8.09 4.35 2.79
C PHE A 16 7.32 4.38 4.11
N LEU A 17 7.87 5.04 5.13
CA LEU A 17 7.16 5.19 6.40
C LEU A 17 5.87 5.99 6.22
N ILE A 18 5.95 7.14 5.54
CA ILE A 18 4.77 7.96 5.25
C ILE A 18 3.77 7.16 4.43
N SER A 19 4.20 6.40 3.42
CA SER A 19 3.33 5.51 2.64
C SER A 19 2.56 4.53 3.54
N GLY A 20 3.24 3.89 4.50
CA GLY A 20 2.60 2.97 5.43
C GLY A 20 1.58 3.67 6.33
N ILE A 21 1.85 4.91 6.78
CA ILE A 21 0.86 5.71 7.53
C ILE A 21 -0.34 6.04 6.64
N THR A 22 -0.10 6.49 5.41
CA THR A 22 -1.14 6.80 4.42
C THR A 22 -2.01 5.58 4.13
N LEU A 23 -1.42 4.38 4.01
CA LEU A 23 -2.15 3.11 3.84
C LEU A 23 -2.96 2.75 5.08
N LEU A 24 -2.44 3.00 6.28
CA LEU A 24 -3.18 2.77 7.52
C LEU A 24 -4.39 3.71 7.63
N VAL A 25 -4.24 4.99 7.24
CA VAL A 25 -5.36 5.92 7.14
C VAL A 25 -6.37 5.45 6.10
N TYR A 26 -5.93 5.01 4.92
CA TYR A 26 -6.81 4.41 3.90
C TYR A 26 -7.57 3.19 4.42
N TYR A 27 -6.90 2.28 5.15
CA TYR A 27 -7.55 1.14 5.79
C TYR A 27 -8.68 1.58 6.72
N LEU A 28 -8.41 2.53 7.60
CA LEU A 28 -9.39 3.06 8.55
C LEU A 28 -10.57 3.76 7.85
N LEU A 29 -10.32 4.46 6.74
CA LEU A 29 -11.39 5.10 5.95
C LEU A 29 -12.25 4.08 5.18
N SER A 30 -11.64 3.01 4.66
CA SER A 30 -12.31 2.03 3.81
C SER A 30 -13.06 0.93 4.58
N GLN A 31 -12.47 0.42 5.66
CA GLN A 31 -13.07 -0.61 6.50
C GLN A 31 -13.85 -0.03 7.70
N GLY A 32 -13.64 1.25 8.01
CA GLY A 32 -14.19 1.90 9.19
C GLY A 32 -13.37 1.60 10.45
N VAL A 33 -13.65 2.36 11.51
CA VAL A 33 -13.18 1.99 12.85
C VAL A 33 -14.03 0.81 13.30
N PRO A 34 -13.42 -0.30 13.76
CA PRO A 34 -14.18 -1.43 14.29
C PRO A 34 -15.19 -0.90 15.31
N SER A 35 -16.47 -1.21 15.13
CA SER A 35 -17.53 -0.85 16.07
C SER A 35 -18.35 -2.08 16.45
N ILE A 36 -18.73 -2.14 17.73
CA ILE A 36 -19.59 -3.21 18.24
C ILE A 36 -21.02 -2.92 17.76
N GLY A 37 -21.54 -3.78 16.89
CA GLY A 37 -22.96 -3.81 16.55
C GLY A 37 -23.76 -4.62 17.58
N ASN A 38 -25.06 -4.79 17.31
CA ASN A 38 -25.99 -5.45 18.24
C ASN A 38 -26.15 -6.96 17.99
N ASP A 39 -25.41 -7.54 17.04
CA ASP A 39 -25.52 -8.96 16.67
C ASP A 39 -24.19 -9.71 16.76
N LEU A 40 -24.25 -11.04 16.91
CA LEU A 40 -23.07 -11.90 17.12
C LEU A 40 -22.10 -11.88 15.94
N GLY A 41 -22.61 -11.65 14.72
CA GLY A 41 -21.79 -11.50 13.50
C GLY A 41 -20.98 -10.20 13.52
N SER A 42 -21.60 -9.10 13.97
CA SER A 42 -20.92 -7.82 14.16
C SER A 42 -19.82 -7.89 15.24
N LEU A 43 -20.03 -8.66 16.32
CA LEU A 43 -19.03 -8.88 17.37
C LEU A 43 -17.82 -9.66 16.83
N MET A 44 -18.05 -10.72 16.06
CA MET A 44 -16.97 -11.48 15.41
C MET A 44 -16.17 -10.61 14.44
N LYS A 45 -16.86 -9.83 13.62
CA LYS A 45 -16.23 -8.90 12.66
C LYS A 45 -15.36 -7.87 13.39
N PHE A 46 -15.88 -7.28 14.47
CA PHE A 46 -15.16 -6.35 15.34
C PHE A 46 -13.88 -6.96 15.94
N ILE A 47 -13.96 -8.19 16.47
CA ILE A 47 -12.79 -8.88 17.04
C ILE A 47 -11.71 -9.11 15.99
N VAL A 48 -12.11 -9.57 14.79
CA VAL A 48 -11.18 -9.81 13.69
C VAL A 48 -10.51 -8.51 13.23
N GLU A 49 -11.27 -7.44 13.04
CA GLU A 49 -10.73 -6.15 12.60
C GLU A 49 -9.82 -5.50 13.65
N ILE A 50 -10.14 -5.60 14.95
CA ILE A 50 -9.23 -5.16 16.02
C ILE A 50 -7.96 -6.00 16.03
N PHE A 51 -8.06 -7.32 15.90
CA PHE A 51 -6.90 -8.20 15.89
C PHE A 51 -5.97 -7.88 14.72
N VAL A 52 -6.55 -7.66 13.54
CA VAL A 52 -5.83 -7.21 12.34
C VAL A 52 -5.18 -5.85 12.57
N LEU A 53 -5.90 -4.88 13.14
CA LEU A 53 -5.36 -3.55 13.43
C LEU A 53 -4.20 -3.61 14.43
N VAL A 54 -4.33 -4.39 15.50
CA VAL A 54 -3.28 -4.60 16.51
C VAL A 54 -2.06 -5.26 15.87
N LEU A 55 -2.25 -6.25 14.99
CA LEU A 55 -1.15 -6.85 14.25
C LEU A 55 -0.48 -5.85 13.30
N LEU A 56 -1.25 -5.09 12.52
CA LEU A 56 -0.73 -4.06 11.62
C LEU A 56 0.10 -3.03 12.37
N ILE A 57 -0.44 -2.48 13.46
CA ILE A 57 0.23 -1.50 14.31
C ILE A 57 1.46 -2.14 14.97
N GLY A 58 1.32 -3.31 15.59
CA GLY A 58 2.42 -4.02 16.25
C GLY A 58 3.59 -4.32 15.31
N PHE A 59 3.31 -4.81 14.09
CA PHE A 59 4.33 -5.00 13.06
C PHE A 59 4.95 -3.67 12.60
N TYR A 60 4.14 -2.62 12.43
CA TYR A 60 4.63 -1.29 12.08
C TYR A 60 5.64 -0.77 13.12
N PHE A 61 5.30 -0.88 14.41
CA PHE A 61 6.20 -0.53 15.52
C PHE A 61 7.42 -1.45 15.61
N PHE A 62 7.27 -2.76 15.45
CA PHE A 62 8.40 -3.71 15.45
C PHE A 62 9.43 -3.39 14.34
N PHE A 63 8.95 -3.08 13.14
CA PHE A 63 9.82 -2.69 12.03
C PHE A 63 10.42 -1.29 12.22
N LEU A 64 9.77 -0.38 12.96
CA LEU A 64 10.34 0.91 13.33
C LEU A 64 11.43 0.81 14.41
N PHE A 65 11.21 0.04 15.48
CA PHE A 65 12.01 0.13 16.71
C PHE A 65 12.97 -1.05 16.95
N GLU A 66 12.65 -2.28 16.52
CA GLU A 66 13.36 -3.48 17.05
C GLU A 66 14.17 -4.30 16.04
N GLY A 67 13.79 -4.38 14.76
CA GLY A 67 14.57 -5.17 13.79
C GLY A 67 15.96 -4.58 13.46
N LYS A 68 16.95 -4.84 14.33
CA LYS A 68 18.33 -4.29 14.30
C LYS A 68 19.23 -4.88 13.20
N ASN A 69 18.79 -5.92 12.48
CA ASN A 69 19.58 -6.62 11.44
C ASN A 69 19.04 -6.47 10.00
N CYS A 70 18.00 -5.67 9.77
CA CYS A 70 17.53 -5.32 8.42
C CYS A 70 18.02 -3.90 8.07
N GLU A 71 18.75 -3.73 6.97
CA GLU A 71 19.23 -2.41 6.52
C GLU A 71 18.07 -1.40 6.43
N GLY A 72 18.23 -0.27 7.13
CA GLY A 72 17.14 0.59 7.57
C GLY A 72 16.18 1.05 6.46
N THR A 73 16.68 1.42 5.28
CA THR A 73 15.85 1.98 4.20
C THR A 73 14.92 0.97 3.54
N VAL A 74 15.32 -0.30 3.44
CA VAL A 74 14.48 -1.34 2.82
C VAL A 74 13.50 -1.92 3.85
N LYS A 75 13.90 -1.96 5.12
CA LYS A 75 13.05 -2.38 6.24
C LYS A 75 11.76 -1.55 6.36
N SER A 76 11.81 -0.25 6.06
CA SER A 76 10.62 0.61 6.11
C SER A 76 9.58 0.34 5.02
N ILE A 77 9.88 -0.53 4.04
CA ILE A 77 8.91 -1.01 3.04
C ILE A 77 7.97 -2.05 3.66
N ALA A 78 8.47 -2.87 4.60
CA ALA A 78 7.75 -4.04 5.11
C ALA A 78 6.38 -3.69 5.74
N PRO A 79 6.22 -2.62 6.53
CA PRO A 79 4.92 -2.24 7.06
C PRO A 79 3.91 -1.88 5.97
N SER A 80 4.35 -1.16 4.93
CA SER A 80 3.49 -0.77 3.80
C SER A 80 3.05 -1.99 2.99
N LEU A 81 3.93 -2.97 2.78
CA LEU A 81 3.57 -4.24 2.11
C LEU A 81 2.58 -5.07 2.92
N LEU A 82 2.77 -5.13 4.25
CA LEU A 82 1.86 -5.84 5.14
C LEU A 82 0.47 -5.20 5.12
N ILE A 83 0.38 -3.87 5.22
CA ILE A 83 -0.89 -3.15 5.14
C ILE A 83 -1.52 -3.33 3.76
N LEU A 84 -0.73 -3.26 2.68
CA LEU A 84 -1.25 -3.58 1.35
C LEU A 84 -1.92 -4.94 1.37
N ILE A 85 -1.23 -6.02 1.76
CA ILE A 85 -1.79 -7.40 1.79
C ILE A 85 -3.12 -7.45 2.53
N VAL A 86 -3.19 -6.82 3.71
CA VAL A 86 -4.38 -6.84 4.56
C VAL A 86 -5.54 -6.08 3.92
N VAL A 87 -5.28 -4.91 3.33
CA VAL A 87 -6.32 -4.10 2.69
C VAL A 87 -6.79 -4.74 1.38
N GLY A 88 -5.93 -5.56 0.75
CA GLY A 88 -6.20 -6.19 -0.53
C GLY A 88 -6.10 -5.22 -1.71
N SER A 89 -6.49 -5.72 -2.88
CA SER A 89 -6.55 -4.92 -4.10
C SER A 89 -7.70 -3.93 -4.03
N TYR A 90 -7.47 -2.70 -4.50
CA TYR A 90 -8.55 -1.74 -4.70
C TYR A 90 -9.62 -2.29 -5.65
N SER A 91 -10.89 -2.21 -5.22
CA SER A 91 -12.03 -2.70 -5.99
C SER A 91 -13.15 -1.67 -6.02
N MET A 92 -13.70 -1.42 -7.21
CA MET A 92 -14.95 -0.68 -7.41
C MET A 92 -15.87 -1.45 -8.35
N ASN A 93 -17.17 -1.21 -8.23
CA ASN A 93 -18.18 -1.82 -9.11
C ASN A 93 -18.41 -0.94 -10.34
N PHE A 94 -18.13 -1.48 -11.52
CA PHE A 94 -18.23 -0.86 -12.84
C PHE A 94 -19.57 -1.12 -13.55
N GLY A 95 -20.59 -1.57 -12.82
CA GLY A 95 -21.97 -1.67 -13.31
C GLY A 95 -22.32 -2.96 -14.05
N SER A 96 -21.36 -3.66 -14.67
CA SER A 96 -21.57 -5.00 -15.24
C SER A 96 -20.66 -6.06 -14.62
N ALA A 97 -21.17 -7.27 -14.45
CA ALA A 97 -20.42 -8.38 -13.86
C ALA A 97 -19.19 -8.77 -14.71
N GLU A 98 -19.31 -8.70 -16.04
CA GLU A 98 -18.25 -9.01 -16.99
C GLU A 98 -17.12 -7.98 -16.94
N ALA A 99 -17.45 -6.68 -16.94
CA ALA A 99 -16.46 -5.62 -16.80
C ALA A 99 -15.77 -5.71 -15.44
N ASN A 100 -16.54 -5.97 -14.37
CA ASN A 100 -15.98 -6.19 -13.03
C ASN A 100 -15.00 -7.35 -12.99
N ALA A 101 -15.32 -8.48 -13.64
CA ALA A 101 -14.45 -9.66 -13.65
C ALA A 101 -13.11 -9.36 -14.35
N VAL A 102 -13.16 -8.74 -15.54
CA VAL A 102 -11.94 -8.40 -16.31
C VAL A 102 -11.10 -7.37 -15.57
N ILE A 103 -11.72 -6.28 -15.12
CA ILE A 103 -11.02 -5.17 -14.46
C ILE A 103 -10.43 -5.61 -13.11
N SER A 104 -11.19 -6.38 -12.32
CA SER A 104 -10.69 -6.93 -11.04
C SER A 104 -9.57 -7.95 -11.26
N GLY A 105 -9.61 -8.74 -12.33
CA GLY A 105 -8.55 -9.67 -12.70
C GLY A 105 -7.24 -8.96 -13.02
N ILE A 106 -7.30 -7.91 -13.86
CA ILE A 106 -6.14 -7.07 -14.19
C ILE A 106 -5.60 -6.38 -12.92
N ALA A 107 -6.48 -5.81 -12.11
CA ALA A 107 -6.11 -5.17 -10.85
C ALA A 107 -5.37 -6.14 -9.91
N SER A 108 -5.89 -7.36 -9.78
CA SER A 108 -5.32 -8.40 -8.92
C SER A 108 -3.93 -8.83 -9.40
N MET A 109 -3.68 -8.91 -10.71
CA MET A 109 -2.36 -9.24 -11.24
C MET A 109 -1.31 -8.17 -10.95
N PHE A 110 -1.64 -6.89 -11.18
CA PHE A 110 -0.73 -5.78 -10.86
C PHE A 110 -0.47 -5.68 -9.36
N TYR A 111 -1.51 -5.86 -8.57
CA TYR A 111 -1.41 -5.85 -7.13
C TYR A 111 -0.54 -7.01 -6.60
N LEU A 112 -0.72 -8.23 -7.11
CA LEU A 112 0.15 -9.38 -6.80
C LEU A 112 1.61 -9.08 -7.16
N LEU A 113 1.85 -8.45 -8.31
CA LEU A 113 3.19 -8.07 -8.76
C LEU A 113 3.85 -7.09 -7.78
N ILE A 114 3.10 -6.11 -7.25
CA ILE A 114 3.58 -5.19 -6.20
C ILE A 114 3.99 -5.98 -4.95
N ILE A 115 3.14 -6.89 -4.46
CA ILE A 115 3.41 -7.67 -3.25
C ILE A 115 4.63 -8.56 -3.45
N VAL A 116 4.66 -9.38 -4.51
CA VAL A 116 5.74 -10.34 -4.75
C VAL A 116 7.07 -9.62 -4.96
N CYS A 117 7.12 -8.62 -5.85
CA CYS A 117 8.36 -7.88 -6.08
C CYS A 117 8.78 -7.07 -4.84
N GLY A 118 7.84 -6.54 -4.08
CA GLY A 118 8.13 -5.87 -2.81
C GLY A 118 8.77 -6.79 -1.79
N PHE A 119 8.19 -7.98 -1.57
CA PHE A 119 8.74 -8.98 -0.65
C PHE A 119 10.10 -9.48 -1.10
N VAL A 120 10.26 -9.86 -2.37
CA VAL A 120 11.55 -10.32 -2.90
C VAL A 120 12.60 -9.22 -2.79
N PHE A 121 12.22 -7.95 -3.00
CA PHE A 121 13.13 -6.81 -2.84
C PHE A 121 13.60 -6.60 -1.40
N LEU A 122 12.79 -6.93 -0.39
CA LEU A 122 13.20 -6.87 1.03
C LEU A 122 14.45 -7.72 1.31
N PHE A 123 14.54 -8.89 0.67
CA PHE A 123 15.60 -9.87 0.92
C PHE A 123 16.74 -9.79 -0.09
N ILE A 124 16.43 -9.79 -1.39
CA ILE A 124 17.44 -9.89 -2.45
C ILE A 124 18.04 -8.52 -2.78
N ARG A 125 17.30 -7.42 -2.53
CA ARG A 125 17.73 -6.04 -2.77
C ARG A 125 18.25 -5.78 -4.20
N ASN A 126 17.85 -6.61 -5.15
CA ASN A 126 18.24 -6.55 -6.56
C ASN A 126 17.61 -5.34 -7.26
N LYS A 127 18.39 -4.66 -8.12
CA LYS A 127 17.94 -3.47 -8.86
C LYS A 127 16.73 -3.76 -9.75
N LEU A 128 16.74 -4.85 -10.52
CA LEU A 128 15.64 -5.23 -11.41
C LEU A 128 14.34 -5.38 -10.62
N VAL A 129 14.38 -6.17 -9.55
CA VAL A 129 13.20 -6.43 -8.71
C VAL A 129 12.67 -5.14 -8.09
N GLY A 130 13.56 -4.27 -7.58
CA GLY A 130 13.14 -2.99 -7.01
C GLY A 130 12.59 -2.00 -8.04
N MET A 131 13.09 -2.03 -9.28
CA MET A 131 12.53 -1.24 -10.39
C MET A 131 11.14 -1.75 -10.79
N VAL A 132 10.96 -3.08 -10.91
CA VAL A 132 9.65 -3.69 -11.18
C VAL A 132 8.67 -3.35 -10.06
N PHE A 133 9.08 -3.45 -8.79
CA PHE A 133 8.27 -3.02 -7.66
C PHE A 133 7.85 -1.55 -7.79
N ALA A 134 8.80 -0.63 -8.02
CA ALA A 134 8.50 0.80 -8.12
C ALA A 134 7.51 1.08 -9.27
N PHE A 135 7.79 0.59 -10.48
CA PHE A 135 6.92 0.83 -11.64
C PHE A 135 5.56 0.13 -11.51
N SER A 136 5.48 -1.03 -10.85
CA SER A 136 4.19 -1.67 -10.59
C SER A 136 3.30 -0.79 -9.70
N ASN A 137 3.88 -0.14 -8.68
CA ASN A 137 3.12 0.81 -7.85
C ASN A 137 2.59 2.00 -8.65
N VAL A 138 3.39 2.60 -9.55
CA VAL A 138 2.93 3.76 -10.32
C VAL A 138 1.87 3.37 -11.37
N ILE A 139 2.05 2.24 -12.06
CA ILE A 139 1.07 1.73 -13.03
C ILE A 139 -0.25 1.42 -12.32
N TYR A 140 -0.19 0.79 -11.15
CA TYR A 140 -1.38 0.50 -10.37
C TYR A 140 -2.06 1.77 -9.83
N ALA A 141 -1.29 2.79 -9.42
CA ALA A 141 -1.84 4.09 -9.02
C ALA A 141 -2.61 4.76 -10.17
N PHE A 142 -2.08 4.71 -11.40
CA PHE A 142 -2.79 5.19 -12.59
C PHE A 142 -4.08 4.40 -12.83
N PHE A 143 -4.01 3.07 -12.71
CA PHE A 143 -5.19 2.20 -12.85
C PHE A 143 -6.29 2.54 -11.84
N VAL A 144 -5.94 2.73 -10.57
CA VAL A 144 -6.88 3.13 -9.50
C VAL A 144 -7.51 4.49 -9.82
N THR A 145 -6.69 5.46 -10.23
CA THR A 145 -7.15 6.82 -10.56
C THR A 145 -8.14 6.80 -11.73
N LEU A 146 -7.80 6.08 -12.80
CA LEU A 146 -8.67 5.92 -13.97
C LEU A 146 -9.98 5.22 -13.58
N SER A 147 -9.88 4.14 -12.80
CA SER A 147 -11.02 3.38 -12.30
C SER A 147 -12.00 4.26 -11.53
N TYR A 148 -11.48 5.10 -10.62
CA TYR A 148 -12.28 6.05 -9.87
C TYR A 148 -12.99 7.07 -10.78
N ILE A 149 -12.28 7.65 -11.75
CA ILE A 149 -12.87 8.61 -12.71
C ILE A 149 -14.00 7.97 -13.51
N ILE A 150 -13.81 6.75 -14.01
CA ILE A 150 -14.82 6.03 -14.79
C ILE A 150 -16.08 5.78 -13.94
N VAL A 151 -15.91 5.24 -12.73
CA VAL A 151 -17.03 4.96 -11.83
C VAL A 151 -17.75 6.25 -11.41
N LEU A 152 -17.01 7.34 -11.22
CA LEU A 152 -17.58 8.65 -10.94
C LEU A 152 -18.46 9.14 -12.09
N ILE A 153 -17.98 9.05 -13.33
CA ILE A 153 -18.76 9.44 -14.52
C ILE A 153 -20.04 8.60 -14.62
N ILE A 154 -19.93 7.27 -14.47
CA ILE A 154 -21.10 6.36 -14.49
C ILE A 154 -22.11 6.76 -13.41
N SER A 155 -21.64 7.04 -12.20
CA SER A 155 -22.49 7.41 -11.07
C SER A 155 -23.22 8.72 -11.33
N LEU A 156 -22.54 9.73 -11.86
CA LEU A 156 -23.14 11.04 -12.18
C LEU A 156 -24.14 10.94 -13.34
N VAL A 157 -23.84 10.16 -14.37
CA VAL A 157 -24.76 9.94 -15.51
C VAL A 157 -26.03 9.22 -15.06
N ASN A 158 -25.92 8.29 -14.10
CA ASN A 158 -27.07 7.55 -13.56
C ASN A 158 -27.84 8.31 -12.45
N GLY A 159 -27.58 9.61 -12.26
CA GLY A 159 -28.27 10.43 -11.26
C GLY A 159 -27.81 10.20 -9.81
N GLY A 160 -26.69 9.50 -9.60
CA GLY A 160 -26.05 9.34 -8.30
C GLY A 160 -25.34 10.60 -7.82
N SER A 161 -24.90 10.58 -6.56
CA SER A 161 -24.22 11.71 -5.91
C SER A 161 -22.69 11.51 -5.80
N PHE A 162 -21.97 12.62 -5.77
CA PHE A 162 -20.54 12.64 -5.51
C PHE A 162 -20.23 12.27 -4.05
N SER A 163 -19.37 11.27 -3.83
CA SER A 163 -18.91 10.90 -2.49
C SER A 163 -17.51 11.43 -2.21
N LEU A 164 -17.44 12.48 -1.38
CA LEU A 164 -16.18 13.02 -0.85
C LEU A 164 -15.36 11.95 -0.11
N ALA A 165 -16.02 11.06 0.63
CA ALA A 165 -15.35 9.99 1.35
C ALA A 165 -14.59 9.05 0.39
N LYS A 166 -15.23 8.64 -0.71
CA LYS A 166 -14.60 7.79 -1.72
C LYS A 166 -13.47 8.49 -2.47
N MET A 167 -13.60 9.81 -2.69
CA MET A 167 -12.48 10.60 -3.23
C MET A 167 -11.26 10.55 -2.31
N PHE A 168 -11.46 10.79 -1.01
CA PHE A 168 -10.35 10.77 -0.04
C PHE A 168 -9.75 9.37 0.10
N GLU A 169 -10.55 8.31 0.25
CA GLU A 169 -10.07 6.93 0.27
C GLU A 169 -9.15 6.64 -0.93
N THR A 170 -9.62 6.99 -2.15
CA THR A 170 -8.87 6.79 -3.39
C THR A 170 -7.57 7.59 -3.40
N LEU A 171 -7.63 8.85 -2.95
CA LEU A 171 -6.46 9.74 -2.93
C LEU A 171 -5.40 9.26 -1.95
N PHE A 172 -5.77 8.84 -0.73
CA PHE A 172 -4.84 8.24 0.22
C PHE A 172 -4.20 6.98 -0.37
N TYR A 173 -4.98 6.12 -1.04
CA TYR A 173 -4.42 4.93 -1.66
C TYR A 173 -3.42 5.27 -2.79
N VAL A 174 -3.79 6.15 -3.72
CA VAL A 174 -2.93 6.59 -4.83
C VAL A 174 -1.66 7.29 -4.33
N VAL A 175 -1.78 8.17 -3.34
CA VAL A 175 -0.61 8.84 -2.72
C VAL A 175 0.32 7.80 -2.11
N SER A 176 -0.22 6.81 -1.41
CA SER A 176 0.63 5.77 -0.80
C SER A 176 1.42 4.96 -1.82
N LEU A 177 0.79 4.59 -2.95
CA LEU A 177 1.44 3.92 -4.07
C LEU A 177 2.48 4.82 -4.74
N GLY A 178 2.18 6.11 -4.91
CA GLY A 178 3.13 7.09 -5.42
C GLY A 178 4.37 7.22 -4.53
N LEU A 179 4.20 7.23 -3.21
CA LEU A 179 5.29 7.26 -2.24
C LEU A 179 6.15 5.97 -2.30
N LEU A 180 5.52 4.80 -2.48
CA LEU A 180 6.25 3.53 -2.70
C LEU A 180 7.04 3.54 -4.01
N PHE A 181 6.48 4.11 -5.07
CA PHE A 181 7.20 4.31 -6.33
C PHE A 181 8.44 5.18 -6.13
N VAL A 182 8.29 6.38 -5.56
CA VAL A 182 9.42 7.31 -5.40
C VAL A 182 10.47 6.71 -4.46
N GLY A 183 10.06 6.11 -3.33
CA GLY A 183 11.00 5.46 -2.42
C GLY A 183 11.73 4.28 -3.07
N GLY A 184 11.01 3.43 -3.80
CA GLY A 184 11.57 2.28 -4.51
C GLY A 184 12.55 2.70 -5.59
N TYR A 185 12.17 3.67 -6.43
CA TYR A 185 12.99 4.22 -7.49
C TYR A 185 14.26 4.89 -6.98
N LEU A 186 14.18 5.66 -5.89
CA LEU A 186 15.36 6.33 -5.31
C LEU A 186 16.41 5.35 -4.80
N ILE A 187 16.00 4.18 -4.29
CA ILE A 187 16.92 3.15 -3.77
C ILE A 187 17.55 2.34 -4.89
N THR A 188 16.88 2.24 -6.03
CA THR A 188 17.30 1.36 -7.13
C THR A 188 18.03 2.12 -8.24
N LYS A 189 17.72 3.39 -8.49
CA LYS A 189 18.26 4.17 -9.61
C LYS A 189 19.80 4.22 -9.64
N ASN A 190 20.44 4.26 -8.47
CA ASN A 190 21.89 4.40 -8.32
C ASN A 190 22.63 3.06 -8.12
N LYS A 191 21.93 1.93 -8.11
CA LYS A 191 22.59 0.61 -8.03
C LYS A 191 23.17 0.25 -9.40
N ASP A 192 24.31 -0.41 -9.43
CA ASP A 192 24.82 -0.95 -10.70
C ASP A 192 23.94 -2.10 -11.19
N TRP A 193 23.83 -2.21 -12.52
CA TRP A 193 23.16 -3.35 -13.17
C TRP A 193 24.03 -4.61 -13.18
N SER A 194 25.22 -4.55 -12.59
CA SER A 194 26.09 -5.71 -12.51
C SER A 194 25.43 -6.79 -11.66
N LEU A 195 25.21 -7.94 -12.29
CA LEU A 195 25.04 -9.22 -11.61
C LEU A 195 26.39 -9.61 -10.99
N ASN A 196 26.93 -8.81 -10.07
CA ASN A 196 28.12 -9.23 -9.34
C ASN A 196 27.67 -10.20 -8.24
N ARG A 197 27.68 -11.47 -8.68
CA ARG A 197 27.68 -12.76 -7.97
C ARG A 197 27.52 -12.72 -6.46
#